data_AF-A0A9P8WLY0-F1
#
_entry.id   AF-A0A9P8WLY0-F1
#
_cell.length_a   1.000
_cell.length_b   1.000
_cell.length_c   1.000
_cell.angle_alpha   90.00
_cell.angle_beta   90.00
_cell.angle_gamma   90.00
#
_symmetry.space_group_name_H-M   'P 1'
#
loop_
_entity.id
_entity.type
_entity.pdbx_description
1 polymer ?
#
loop_
_entity_poly.entity_id
_entity_poly.type
_entity_poly.pdbx_seq_one_letter_code
_entity_poly.pdbx_strand_id
1 'polypeptide(L)'
;MSTLSTPKSSITIRNPSTRCGLISSVCSVVEALPDIDGLPIHFHDKHGTSTPPLSSSGYVASLVPSSSETECGSRFQEDFYDAYQQHSRTAHMGILDPSYQVFTSQHGHGAIVYKVKNRTLIVTGDPLCAPEQFSPLLEELRQYRAEKGLKIAFMGVSETFAKYVRDLGWATFRFGRERIVNPISNPVLRKGAGKRMLSQTRQLLDPKRGGLTIHLYSPSSTSRELALEVELQRLYDCWREERNCKHGTSSQAFVTVYDLFSHPDKTCFLYTKDRNGCANGLATLRSLGANGGFHLDPCIASSSAPRGVSDLLVIAAMKLLSRTGIDYLSLGYEPFSDLQEIRGQSGIQAWLTQKGYRRVMQAVPVDGKAAYFNKFRPDDSKSSDLYIAIPSGLFQVQQSTALMHIANLKMSSFFSLSDVRTLRERRPEKDRGSE
;
A
#
# COMPACT_ATOMS: atom_id res chain seq x y z
N MET A 1 -57.64 11.26 -12.70
CA MET A 1 -56.64 11.60 -11.65
C MET A 1 -55.37 10.83 -11.96
N SER A 2 -54.40 11.53 -12.55
CA SER A 2 -53.10 11.01 -12.99
C SER A 2 -52.12 11.09 -11.82
N THR A 3 -51.57 9.96 -11.39
CA THR A 3 -50.53 9.89 -10.36
C THR A 3 -49.15 9.95 -11.04
N LEU A 4 -48.49 11.10 -10.91
CA LEU A 4 -47.11 11.32 -11.33
C LEU A 4 -46.15 10.45 -10.50
N SER A 5 -45.46 9.50 -11.17
CA SER A 5 -44.28 8.85 -10.61
C SER A 5 -43.05 9.72 -10.88
N THR A 6 -42.36 10.14 -9.83
CA THR A 6 -41.08 10.83 -9.91
C THR A 6 -39.98 9.87 -10.39
N PRO A 7 -39.15 10.24 -11.39
CA PRO A 7 -38.08 9.37 -11.86
C PRO A 7 -36.90 9.40 -10.87
N LYS A 8 -36.48 8.23 -10.38
CA LYS A 8 -35.19 8.05 -9.70
C LYS A 8 -34.08 8.28 -10.73
N SER A 9 -33.37 9.40 -10.63
CA SER A 9 -32.16 9.69 -11.39
C SER A 9 -31.06 8.68 -11.02
N SER A 10 -30.97 7.61 -11.80
CA SER A 10 -29.87 6.66 -11.74
C SER A 10 -28.77 7.19 -12.64
N ILE A 11 -27.82 7.92 -12.06
CA ILE A 11 -26.59 8.31 -12.77
C ILE A 11 -25.82 7.01 -13.04
N THR A 12 -25.99 6.48 -14.26
CA THR A 12 -25.23 5.34 -14.74
C THR A 12 -23.93 5.90 -15.30
N ILE A 13 -22.88 5.91 -14.47
CA ILE A 13 -21.53 6.21 -14.94
C ILE A 13 -21.12 5.05 -15.86
N ARG A 14 -20.89 5.36 -17.15
CA ARG A 14 -20.39 4.41 -18.14
C ARG A 14 -19.06 3.82 -17.67
N ASN A 15 -18.82 2.55 -18.02
CA ASN A 15 -17.57 1.80 -17.85
C ASN A 15 -16.32 2.71 -17.75
N PRO A 16 -15.54 2.67 -16.66
CA PRO A 16 -14.32 3.47 -16.51
C PRO A 16 -13.18 2.82 -17.32
N SER A 17 -13.34 2.77 -18.63
CA SER A 17 -12.29 2.35 -19.58
C SER A 17 -11.63 3.54 -20.27
N THR A 18 -11.89 4.77 -19.79
CA THR A 18 -11.21 5.99 -20.22
C THR A 18 -10.41 6.54 -19.06
N ARG A 19 -9.25 7.13 -19.38
CA ARG A 19 -8.21 7.74 -18.54
C ARG A 19 -8.66 8.74 -17.44
N CYS A 20 -9.95 8.82 -17.11
CA CYS A 20 -10.48 9.56 -15.97
C CYS A 20 -10.02 8.91 -14.67
N GLY A 21 -9.04 9.55 -14.02
CA GLY A 21 -8.40 9.04 -12.81
C GLY A 21 -9.41 8.69 -11.73
N LEU A 22 -9.22 7.52 -11.10
CA LEU A 22 -10.07 7.00 -10.02
C LEU A 22 -10.35 8.06 -8.93
N ILE A 23 -9.35 8.90 -8.63
CA ILE A 23 -9.44 10.00 -7.68
C ILE A 23 -10.45 11.06 -8.11
N SER A 24 -10.43 11.48 -9.38
CA SER A 24 -11.39 12.43 -9.92
C SER A 24 -12.81 11.88 -9.83
N SER A 25 -13.01 10.59 -10.14
CA SER A 25 -14.33 9.95 -10.00
C SER A 25 -14.86 10.00 -8.57
N VAL A 26 -13.98 9.77 -7.59
CA VAL A 26 -14.31 9.85 -6.16
C VAL A 26 -14.65 11.28 -5.73
N CYS A 27 -13.88 12.27 -6.16
CA CYS A 27 -14.11 13.68 -5.82
C CYS A 27 -15.44 14.17 -6.40
N SER A 28 -15.70 13.88 -7.68
CA SER A 28 -16.96 14.28 -8.34
C SER A 28 -18.21 13.68 -7.69
N VAL A 29 -18.13 12.47 -7.11
CA VAL A 29 -19.26 11.90 -6.37
C VAL A 29 -19.51 12.64 -5.06
N VAL A 30 -18.48 13.04 -4.31
CA VAL A 30 -18.66 13.80 -3.06
C VAL A 30 -19.18 15.21 -3.35
N GLU A 31 -18.68 15.86 -4.39
CA GLU A 31 -19.18 17.17 -4.86
C GLU A 31 -20.67 17.09 -5.23
N ALA A 32 -21.09 16.05 -5.95
CA ALA A 32 -22.48 15.88 -6.37
C ALA A 32 -23.40 15.37 -5.24
N LEU A 33 -22.88 14.58 -4.30
CA LEU A 33 -23.61 13.91 -3.23
C LEU A 33 -22.85 14.06 -1.90
N PRO A 34 -22.97 15.22 -1.22
CA PRO A 34 -22.28 15.47 0.04
C PRO A 34 -22.78 14.58 1.20
N ASP A 35 -23.95 13.94 1.05
CA ASP A 35 -24.42 12.86 1.94
C ASP A 35 -24.45 11.52 1.19
N ILE A 36 -23.57 10.60 1.60
CA ILE A 36 -23.44 9.26 1.05
C ILE A 36 -24.11 8.23 1.99
N ASP A 37 -25.37 7.90 1.71
CA ASP A 37 -26.14 6.90 2.46
C ASP A 37 -26.30 7.24 3.95
N GLY A 38 -26.56 8.49 4.29
CA GLY A 38 -26.60 8.99 5.66
C GLY A 38 -25.21 9.16 6.27
N LEU A 39 -24.22 9.49 5.44
CA LEU A 39 -22.86 9.83 5.85
C LEU A 39 -22.46 11.15 5.18
N PRO A 40 -22.53 12.29 5.90
CA PRO A 40 -22.04 13.54 5.37
C PRO A 40 -20.52 13.47 5.22
N ILE A 41 -20.04 13.63 3.98
CA ILE A 41 -18.63 13.80 3.65
C ILE A 41 -18.49 15.19 3.03
N HIS A 42 -17.78 16.06 3.73
CA HIS A 42 -17.53 17.41 3.25
C HIS A 42 -16.38 17.38 2.24
N PHE A 43 -16.63 17.87 1.03
CA PHE A 43 -15.53 18.10 0.09
C PHE A 43 -14.76 19.34 0.55
N HIS A 44 -13.46 19.19 0.77
CA HIS A 44 -12.63 20.30 1.20
C HIS A 44 -12.25 21.17 0.00
N ASP A 45 -13.05 22.20 -0.28
CA ASP A 45 -12.74 23.21 -1.29
C ASP A 45 -12.72 24.62 -0.68
N LYS A 46 -11.69 25.40 -1.02
CA LYS A 46 -11.48 26.76 -0.51
C LYS A 46 -12.11 27.83 -1.40
N HIS A 47 -12.93 27.49 -2.39
CA HIS A 47 -13.63 28.46 -3.24
C HIS A 47 -14.86 29.12 -2.57
N GLY A 48 -14.71 29.55 -1.31
CA GLY A 48 -15.70 30.33 -0.55
C GLY A 48 -15.32 31.79 -0.31
N THR A 49 -14.25 32.32 -0.92
CA THR A 49 -13.92 33.75 -0.86
C THR A 49 -13.53 34.26 -2.25
N SER A 50 -14.34 35.18 -2.76
CA SER A 50 -14.18 35.91 -4.01
C SER A 50 -12.87 36.68 -4.09
N THR A 51 -12.15 36.54 -5.20
CA THR A 51 -11.19 37.55 -5.67
C THR A 51 -11.29 37.70 -7.20
N PRO A 52 -11.29 38.95 -7.73
CA PRO A 52 -11.49 39.25 -9.15
C PRO A 52 -10.22 38.98 -9.97
N PRO A 53 -10.29 38.96 -11.32
CA PRO A 53 -9.15 38.58 -12.14
C PRO A 53 -8.10 39.69 -12.15
N LEU A 54 -6.84 39.32 -11.92
CA LEU A 54 -5.71 40.21 -12.08
C LEU A 54 -4.86 39.79 -13.28
N SER A 55 -4.56 40.82 -14.05
CA SER A 55 -3.87 40.88 -15.32
C SER A 55 -2.42 40.41 -15.29
N SER A 56 -1.98 39.95 -16.46
CA SER A 56 -0.61 39.76 -16.91
C SER A 56 0.36 40.89 -16.54
N SER A 57 1.56 40.53 -16.05
CA SER A 57 2.87 40.91 -16.60
C SER A 57 4.00 40.58 -15.61
N GLY A 58 5.13 40.08 -16.10
CA GLY A 58 6.37 40.00 -15.32
C GLY A 58 7.28 38.82 -15.67
N TYR A 59 7.93 38.90 -16.83
CA TYR A 59 9.08 38.06 -17.18
C TYR A 59 10.22 38.25 -16.16
N VAL A 60 10.75 37.15 -15.63
CA VAL A 60 12.12 37.10 -15.08
C VAL A 60 12.80 35.85 -15.62
N ALA A 61 13.88 36.07 -16.37
CA ALA A 61 14.73 35.03 -16.91
C ALA A 61 15.39 34.23 -15.78
N SER A 62 15.35 32.90 -15.88
CA SER A 62 16.19 32.03 -15.09
C SER A 62 16.82 30.97 -15.99
N LEU A 63 18.07 30.68 -15.70
CA LEU A 63 19.00 29.88 -16.48
C LEU A 63 18.41 28.51 -16.84
N VAL A 64 18.32 28.25 -18.14
CA VAL A 64 17.86 26.99 -18.73
C VAL A 64 18.95 25.93 -18.50
N PRO A 65 18.67 24.82 -17.79
CA PRO A 65 19.55 23.65 -17.81
C PRO A 65 19.57 23.06 -19.23
N SER A 66 20.62 22.36 -19.62
CA SER A 66 20.74 21.75 -20.95
C SER A 66 19.47 20.97 -21.34
N SER A 67 18.94 21.22 -22.53
CA SER A 67 17.64 20.70 -22.99
C SER A 67 17.57 19.18 -22.98
N SER A 68 18.70 18.49 -23.20
CA SER A 68 18.78 17.03 -23.22
C SER A 68 18.57 16.37 -21.85
N GLU A 69 19.03 16.99 -20.75
CA GLU A 69 18.86 16.41 -19.41
C GLU A 69 17.43 16.60 -18.89
N THR A 70 16.81 17.72 -19.25
CA THR A 70 15.44 18.06 -18.85
C THR A 70 14.40 17.21 -19.62
N GLU A 71 14.58 17.02 -20.93
CA GLU A 71 13.71 16.17 -21.76
C GLU A 71 13.83 14.68 -21.40
N CYS A 72 15.04 14.22 -21.08
CA CYS A 72 15.27 12.84 -20.65
C CYS A 72 14.60 12.58 -19.29
N GLY A 73 14.76 13.50 -18.34
CA GLY A 73 14.09 13.45 -17.04
C GLY A 73 12.57 13.46 -17.13
N SER A 74 11.98 14.31 -18.00
CA SER A 74 10.53 14.36 -18.18
C SER A 74 9.98 13.08 -18.80
N ARG A 75 10.68 12.49 -19.78
CA ARG A 75 10.27 11.23 -20.41
C ARG A 75 10.25 10.06 -19.42
N PHE A 76 11.28 9.91 -18.59
CA PHE A 76 11.29 8.86 -17.56
C PHE A 76 10.18 9.01 -16.52
N GLN A 77 9.81 10.26 -16.21
CA GLN A 77 8.72 10.54 -15.28
C GLN A 77 7.35 10.19 -15.90
N GLU A 78 7.14 10.46 -17.18
CA GLU A 78 5.95 10.04 -17.93
C GLU A 78 5.87 8.51 -18.05
N ASP A 79 6.95 7.84 -18.44
CA ASP A 79 7.00 6.38 -18.56
C ASP A 79 6.67 5.69 -17.22
N PHE A 80 7.21 6.21 -16.11
CA PHE A 80 6.85 5.71 -14.78
C PHE A 80 5.38 5.98 -14.43
N TYR A 81 4.89 7.18 -14.73
CA TYR A 81 3.50 7.55 -14.45
C TYR A 81 2.54 6.58 -15.17
N ASP A 82 2.75 6.34 -16.46
CA ASP A 82 1.91 5.43 -17.24
C ASP A 82 2.01 3.98 -16.75
N ALA A 83 3.23 3.49 -16.49
CA ALA A 83 3.46 2.17 -15.92
C ALA A 83 2.75 2.00 -14.57
N TYR A 84 2.81 3.01 -13.71
CA TYR A 84 2.16 3.01 -12.40
C TYR A 84 0.62 3.01 -12.54
N GLN A 85 0.07 3.86 -13.41
CA GLN A 85 -1.38 3.94 -13.62
C GLN A 85 -1.98 2.66 -14.20
N GLN A 86 -1.18 1.84 -14.90
CA GLN A 86 -1.65 0.59 -15.50
C GLN A 86 -1.39 -0.63 -14.61
N HIS A 87 -0.25 -0.68 -13.92
CA HIS A 87 0.24 -1.91 -13.30
C HIS A 87 0.38 -1.85 -11.77
N SER A 88 0.17 -0.68 -11.15
CA SER A 88 0.33 -0.57 -9.70
C SER A 88 -0.66 -1.43 -8.94
N ARG A 89 -0.14 -1.98 -7.85
CA ARG A 89 -0.82 -2.84 -6.86
C ARG A 89 -0.51 -2.35 -5.45
N THR A 90 -1.12 -3.00 -4.46
CA THR A 90 -0.90 -2.70 -3.03
C THR A 90 0.58 -2.69 -2.64
N ALA A 91 1.40 -3.60 -3.18
CA ALA A 91 2.83 -3.71 -2.90
C ALA A 91 3.64 -2.44 -3.16
N HIS A 92 3.17 -1.61 -4.09
CA HIS A 92 3.84 -0.38 -4.51
C HIS A 92 3.60 0.79 -3.55
N MET A 93 3.06 0.55 -2.35
CA MET A 93 2.88 1.59 -1.32
C MET A 93 4.19 2.30 -0.94
N GLY A 94 5.33 1.64 -1.18
CA GLY A 94 6.66 2.21 -0.96
C GLY A 94 6.91 3.52 -1.71
N ILE A 95 6.16 3.84 -2.77
CA ILE A 95 6.31 5.13 -3.47
C ILE A 95 6.10 6.35 -2.56
N LEU A 96 5.31 6.19 -1.48
CA LEU A 96 5.06 7.26 -0.52
C LEU A 96 6.15 7.36 0.55
N ASP A 97 7.15 6.48 0.54
CA ASP A 97 8.28 6.51 1.47
C ASP A 97 9.54 7.02 0.74
N PRO A 98 10.12 8.16 1.17
CA PRO A 98 11.32 8.75 0.53
C PRO A 98 12.55 7.85 0.48
N SER A 99 12.59 6.77 1.27
CA SER A 99 13.69 5.79 1.25
C SER A 99 13.58 4.77 0.12
N TYR A 100 12.47 4.75 -0.62
CA TYR A 100 12.29 3.98 -1.84
C TYR A 100 12.75 4.76 -3.06
N GLN A 101 13.13 4.02 -4.09
CA GLN A 101 13.61 4.53 -5.36
C GLN A 101 12.84 3.85 -6.49
N VAL A 102 12.83 4.51 -7.66
CA VAL A 102 12.25 3.99 -8.89
C VAL A 102 13.38 3.74 -9.89
N PHE A 103 13.33 2.58 -10.54
CA PHE A 103 14.11 2.28 -11.73
C PHE A 103 13.15 2.27 -12.92
N THR A 104 13.37 3.14 -13.90
CA THR A 104 12.59 3.19 -15.14
C THR A 104 13.48 2.72 -16.29
N SER A 105 12.96 1.80 -17.12
CA SER A 105 13.67 1.28 -18.29
C SER A 105 13.98 2.40 -19.28
N GLN A 106 15.16 2.34 -19.91
CA GLN A 106 15.57 3.27 -20.97
C GLN A 106 14.92 2.95 -22.31
N HIS A 107 14.38 1.74 -22.45
CA HIS A 107 13.73 1.23 -23.66
C HIS A 107 12.20 1.13 -23.53
N GLY A 108 11.61 1.67 -22.46
CA GLY A 108 10.17 1.67 -22.25
C GLY A 108 9.59 0.31 -21.86
N HIS A 109 10.39 -0.59 -21.28
CA HIS A 109 9.92 -1.90 -20.80
C HIS A 109 9.12 -1.82 -19.49
N GLY A 110 9.08 -0.65 -18.86
CA GLY A 110 8.34 -0.38 -17.63
C GLY A 110 9.23 0.11 -16.50
N ALA A 111 8.74 -0.04 -15.26
CA ALA A 111 9.41 0.50 -14.08
C ALA A 111 9.39 -0.46 -12.89
N ILE A 112 10.24 -0.20 -11.90
CA ILE A 112 10.41 -1.01 -10.70
C ILE A 112 10.53 -0.09 -9.48
N VAL A 113 9.70 -0.34 -8.47
CA VAL A 113 9.81 0.32 -7.16
C VAL A 113 10.64 -0.56 -6.24
N TYR A 114 11.71 0.00 -5.67
CA TYR A 114 12.65 -0.76 -4.86
C TYR A 114 13.25 0.04 -3.70
N LYS A 115 13.88 -0.66 -2.77
CA LYS A 115 14.69 -0.08 -1.70
C LYS A 115 15.99 -0.86 -1.56
N VAL A 116 17.10 -0.16 -1.34
CA VAL A 116 18.41 -0.80 -1.16
C VAL A 116 18.69 -0.99 0.32
N LYS A 117 18.96 -2.23 0.73
CA LYS A 117 19.41 -2.56 2.10
C LYS A 117 20.46 -3.65 2.07
N ASN A 118 21.52 -3.52 2.87
CA ASN A 118 22.62 -4.49 2.95
C ASN A 118 23.16 -4.92 1.57
N ARG A 119 23.42 -3.96 0.67
CA ARG A 119 23.83 -4.18 -0.75
C ARG A 119 22.89 -5.10 -1.55
N THR A 120 21.60 -5.12 -1.20
CA THR A 120 20.55 -5.85 -1.91
C THR A 120 19.48 -4.85 -2.34
N LEU A 121 19.17 -4.85 -3.63
CA LEU A 121 18.03 -4.17 -4.22
C LEU A 121 16.80 -5.02 -3.95
N ILE A 122 15.90 -4.54 -3.09
CA ILE A 122 14.67 -5.24 -2.75
C ILE A 122 13.53 -4.58 -3.53
N VAL A 123 13.03 -5.29 -4.52
CA VAL A 123 11.85 -4.89 -5.29
C VAL A 123 10.60 -5.15 -4.46
N THR A 124 9.69 -4.17 -4.41
CA THR A 124 8.41 -4.32 -3.72
C THR A 124 7.27 -4.38 -4.72
N GLY A 125 6.64 -5.55 -4.80
CA GLY A 125 5.63 -5.83 -5.81
C GLY A 125 6.21 -6.38 -7.10
N ASP A 126 5.30 -6.58 -8.06
CA ASP A 126 5.65 -6.96 -9.42
C ASP A 126 6.39 -5.82 -10.12
N PRO A 127 7.19 -6.10 -11.16
CA PRO A 127 7.56 -5.07 -12.11
C PRO A 127 6.30 -4.37 -12.66
N LEU A 128 6.34 -3.03 -12.78
CA LEU A 128 5.26 -2.22 -13.32
C LEU A 128 5.25 -2.32 -14.85
N CYS A 129 4.89 -3.49 -15.36
CA CYS A 129 4.75 -3.76 -16.78
C CYS A 129 3.87 -4.99 -17.05
N ALA A 130 3.54 -5.21 -18.32
CA ALA A 130 2.89 -6.44 -18.76
C ALA A 130 3.87 -7.64 -18.67
N PRO A 131 3.37 -8.88 -18.48
CA PRO A 131 4.22 -10.06 -18.31
C PRO A 131 5.25 -10.28 -19.42
N GLU A 132 4.93 -9.89 -20.65
CA GLU A 132 5.80 -10.00 -21.82
C GLU A 132 7.07 -9.13 -21.69
N GLN A 133 7.00 -8.07 -20.87
CA GLN A 133 8.10 -7.14 -20.61
C GLN A 133 8.93 -7.52 -19.38
N PHE A 134 8.59 -8.58 -18.64
CA PHE A 134 9.38 -8.99 -17.46
C PHE A 134 10.83 -9.30 -17.82
N SER A 135 11.05 -10.09 -18.87
CA SER A 135 12.41 -10.49 -19.27
C SER A 135 13.30 -9.32 -19.66
N PRO A 136 12.91 -8.45 -20.63
CA PRO A 136 13.78 -7.33 -21.01
C PRO A 136 13.97 -6.31 -19.88
N LEU A 137 12.94 -6.04 -19.06
CA LEU A 137 13.07 -5.13 -17.92
C LEU A 137 14.03 -5.67 -16.84
N LEU A 138 13.97 -6.97 -16.53
CA LEU A 138 14.89 -7.59 -15.56
C LEU A 138 16.32 -7.66 -16.08
N GLU A 139 16.52 -7.71 -17.39
CA GLU A 139 17.86 -7.67 -18.01
C GLU A 139 18.47 -6.27 -17.91
N GLU A 140 17.73 -5.20 -18.19
CA GLU A 140 18.19 -3.83 -17.91
C GLU A 140 18.51 -3.62 -16.42
N LEU A 141 17.62 -4.10 -15.53
CA LEU A 141 17.86 -4.05 -14.09
C LEU A 141 19.10 -4.85 -13.68
N ARG A 142 19.40 -5.96 -14.35
CA ARG A 142 20.62 -6.76 -14.10
C ARG A 142 21.87 -5.95 -14.39
N GLN A 143 21.90 -5.21 -15.51
CA GLN A 143 23.02 -4.33 -15.88
C GLN A 143 23.18 -3.20 -14.85
N TYR A 144 22.10 -2.49 -14.53
CA TYR A 144 22.07 -1.45 -13.49
C TYR A 144 22.61 -1.93 -12.14
N ARG A 145 22.22 -3.15 -11.73
CA ARG A 145 22.69 -3.74 -10.46
C ARG A 145 24.14 -4.19 -10.52
N ALA A 146 24.63 -4.67 -11.67
CA ALA A 146 26.00 -5.15 -11.83
C ALA A 146 26.99 -4.00 -11.63
N GLU A 147 26.72 -2.84 -12.21
CA GLU A 147 27.51 -1.61 -12.03
C GLU A 147 27.61 -1.19 -10.55
N LYS A 148 26.54 -1.41 -9.79
CA LYS A 148 26.45 -1.05 -8.36
C LYS A 148 26.84 -2.18 -7.40
N GLY A 149 27.17 -3.36 -7.93
CA GLY A 149 27.46 -4.56 -7.13
C GLY A 149 26.33 -4.92 -6.16
N LEU A 150 25.07 -4.86 -6.62
CA LEU A 150 23.86 -5.12 -5.83
C LEU A 150 23.27 -6.50 -6.13
N LYS A 151 22.94 -7.25 -5.06
CA LYS A 151 22.07 -8.43 -5.16
C LYS A 151 20.62 -8.01 -5.36
N ILE A 152 19.74 -8.97 -5.65
CA ILE A 152 18.30 -8.72 -5.82
C ILE A 152 17.45 -9.69 -5.00
N ALA A 153 16.33 -9.19 -4.48
CA ALA A 153 15.24 -9.96 -3.92
C ALA A 153 13.91 -9.24 -4.21
N PHE A 154 12.81 -9.97 -4.18
CA PHE A 154 11.47 -9.45 -4.37
C PHE A 154 10.61 -9.77 -3.15
N MET A 155 9.78 -8.81 -2.75
CA MET A 155 8.85 -8.93 -1.63
C MET A 155 7.47 -8.48 -2.04
N GLY A 156 6.45 -9.32 -1.77
CA GLY A 156 5.06 -8.97 -2.05
C GLY A 156 4.69 -9.03 -3.52
N VAL A 157 5.33 -9.93 -4.29
CA VAL A 157 4.99 -10.18 -5.70
C VAL A 157 3.74 -11.04 -5.81
N SER A 158 3.02 -10.90 -6.92
CA SER A 158 1.85 -11.70 -7.25
C SER A 158 2.23 -13.12 -7.66
N GLU A 159 1.21 -13.99 -7.73
CA GLU A 159 1.37 -15.34 -8.25
C GLU A 159 1.87 -15.37 -9.70
N THR A 160 1.45 -14.40 -10.54
CA THR A 160 1.87 -14.32 -11.95
C THR A 160 3.37 -14.14 -12.06
N PHE A 161 3.94 -13.18 -11.33
CA PHE A 161 5.38 -12.96 -11.32
C PHE A 161 6.13 -14.10 -10.61
N ALA A 162 5.56 -14.65 -9.53
CA ALA A 162 6.13 -15.81 -8.83
C ALA A 162 6.20 -17.06 -9.72
N LYS A 163 5.23 -17.29 -10.61
CA LYS A 163 5.28 -18.34 -11.65
C LYS A 163 6.44 -18.09 -12.61
N TYR A 164 6.49 -16.88 -13.18
CA TYR A 164 7.54 -16.48 -14.12
C TYR A 164 8.96 -16.72 -13.56
N VAL A 165 9.26 -16.25 -12.35
CA VAL A 165 10.61 -16.43 -11.77
C VAL A 165 10.91 -17.86 -11.34
N ARG A 166 9.89 -18.68 -11.05
CA ARG A 166 10.09 -20.12 -10.78
C ARG A 166 10.60 -20.85 -12.02
N ASP A 167 10.10 -20.48 -13.21
CA ASP A 167 10.56 -21.06 -14.47
C ASP A 167 12.01 -20.67 -14.77
N LEU A 168 12.47 -19.52 -14.25
CA LEU A 168 13.89 -19.13 -14.22
C LEU A 168 14.70 -19.81 -13.11
N GLY A 169 14.10 -20.74 -12.37
CA GLY A 169 14.72 -21.51 -11.31
C GLY A 169 14.86 -20.78 -9.98
N TRP A 170 14.17 -19.65 -9.75
CA TRP A 170 14.28 -18.90 -8.49
C TRP A 170 13.55 -19.57 -7.33
N ALA A 171 14.03 -19.29 -6.11
CA ALA A 171 13.33 -19.69 -4.90
C ALA A 171 12.14 -18.76 -4.65
N THR A 172 10.99 -19.34 -4.33
CA THR A 172 9.75 -18.59 -4.04
C THR A 172 9.06 -19.13 -2.80
N PHE A 173 8.43 -18.23 -2.04
CA PHE A 173 7.75 -18.55 -0.79
C PHE A 173 6.46 -17.75 -0.69
N ARG A 174 5.31 -18.40 -0.55
CA ARG A 174 4.05 -17.72 -0.23
C ARG A 174 4.06 -17.33 1.24
N PHE A 175 4.03 -16.03 1.52
CA PHE A 175 4.15 -15.51 2.89
C PHE A 175 2.86 -14.87 3.42
N GLY A 176 1.86 -14.67 2.56
CA GLY A 176 0.63 -14.02 2.98
C GLY A 176 -0.33 -13.83 1.83
N ARG A 177 -1.37 -13.05 2.11
CA ARG A 177 -2.41 -12.67 1.15
C ARG A 177 -2.81 -11.21 1.31
N GLU A 178 -3.37 -10.66 0.25
CA GLU A 178 -4.01 -9.36 0.24
C GLU A 178 -5.47 -9.47 0.71
N ARG A 179 -5.91 -8.58 1.59
CA ARG A 179 -7.29 -8.53 2.08
C ARG A 179 -8.06 -7.44 1.36
N ILE A 180 -8.97 -7.85 0.48
CA ILE A 180 -9.72 -6.94 -0.39
C ILE A 180 -11.18 -6.94 0.02
N VAL A 181 -11.76 -5.76 0.14
CA VAL A 181 -13.19 -5.56 0.35
C VAL A 181 -13.81 -5.20 -1.00
N ASN A 182 -14.95 -5.82 -1.33
CA ASN A 182 -15.81 -5.39 -2.42
C ASN A 182 -16.90 -4.46 -1.86
N PRO A 183 -16.81 -3.13 -2.02
CA PRO A 183 -17.75 -2.22 -1.39
C PRO A 183 -19.18 -2.34 -1.93
N ILE A 184 -19.37 -2.70 -3.21
CA ILE A 184 -20.67 -2.81 -3.86
C ILE A 184 -21.51 -3.96 -3.30
N SER A 185 -20.87 -5.10 -3.03
CA SER A 185 -21.52 -6.31 -2.54
C SER A 185 -21.43 -6.49 -1.02
N ASN A 186 -20.72 -5.61 -0.31
CA ASN A 186 -20.31 -5.86 1.06
C ASN A 186 -21.49 -6.05 2.05
N PRO A 187 -21.51 -7.15 2.83
CA PRO A 187 -22.56 -7.42 3.82
C PRO A 187 -22.68 -6.37 4.93
N VAL A 188 -21.59 -5.68 5.29
CA VAL A 188 -21.62 -4.60 6.29
C VAL A 188 -22.42 -3.42 5.76
N LEU A 189 -22.14 -2.95 4.54
CA LEU A 189 -22.90 -1.82 3.95
C LEU A 189 -24.38 -2.18 3.72
N ARG A 190 -24.66 -3.43 3.36
CA ARG A 190 -26.02 -3.97 3.19
C ARG A 190 -26.74 -4.26 4.51
N LYS A 191 -26.15 -3.89 5.66
CA LYS A 191 -26.70 -4.09 7.02
C LYS A 191 -26.92 -5.57 7.40
N GLY A 192 -26.31 -6.51 6.68
CA GLY A 192 -26.30 -7.94 6.99
C GLY A 192 -25.26 -8.33 8.04
N ALA A 193 -24.23 -7.49 8.27
CA ALA A 193 -23.19 -7.69 9.28
C ALA A 193 -22.79 -6.37 9.95
N GLY A 194 -21.97 -6.44 11.01
CA GLY A 194 -21.32 -5.25 11.58
C GLY A 194 -22.25 -4.27 12.31
N LYS A 195 -23.46 -4.68 12.73
CA LYS A 195 -24.47 -3.78 13.36
C LYS A 195 -23.92 -2.91 14.49
N ARG A 196 -23.11 -3.49 15.40
CA ARG A 196 -22.48 -2.75 16.51
C ARG A 196 -21.51 -1.68 16.01
N MET A 197 -20.63 -2.04 15.06
CA MET A 197 -19.70 -1.10 14.43
C MET A 197 -20.46 0.03 13.73
N LEU A 198 -21.49 -0.28 12.93
CA LEU A 198 -22.32 0.72 12.26
C LEU A 198 -23.09 1.63 13.24
N SER A 199 -23.52 1.09 14.38
CA SER A 199 -24.13 1.90 15.43
C SER A 199 -23.11 2.86 16.05
N GLN A 200 -21.88 2.38 16.28
CA GLN A 200 -20.81 3.18 16.83
C GLN A 200 -20.40 4.31 15.87
N THR A 201 -20.26 4.03 14.56
CA THR A 201 -19.95 5.05 13.55
C THR A 201 -21.02 6.14 13.49
N ARG A 202 -22.31 5.79 13.60
CA ARG A 202 -23.40 6.79 13.70
C ARG A 202 -23.31 7.64 14.96
N GLN A 203 -22.97 7.04 16.11
CA GLN A 203 -22.83 7.78 17.36
C GLN A 203 -21.64 8.75 17.32
N LEU A 204 -20.57 8.39 16.61
CA LEU A 204 -19.43 9.29 16.40
C LEU A 204 -19.80 10.53 15.60
N LEU A 205 -20.71 10.39 14.62
CA LEU A 205 -21.17 11.49 13.76
C LEU A 205 -22.30 12.32 14.36
N ASP A 206 -23.06 11.77 15.32
CA ASP A 206 -24.19 12.45 15.94
C ASP A 206 -23.73 13.75 16.64
N PRO A 207 -24.25 14.94 16.26
CA PRO A 207 -23.85 16.23 16.82
C PRO A 207 -24.08 16.37 18.33
N LYS A 208 -25.03 15.61 18.90
CA LYS A 208 -25.31 15.58 20.34
C LYS A 208 -24.43 14.57 21.09
N ARG A 209 -23.72 13.69 20.37
CA ARG A 209 -22.83 12.66 20.94
C ARG A 209 -21.38 12.90 20.52
N GLY A 210 -20.88 12.23 19.49
CA GLY A 210 -19.49 12.37 19.05
C GLY A 210 -19.22 13.70 18.37
N GLY A 211 -20.15 14.19 17.54
CA GLY A 211 -20.01 15.44 16.80
C GLY A 211 -18.81 15.48 15.85
N LEU A 212 -18.32 14.32 15.40
CA LEU A 212 -17.26 14.26 14.40
C LEU A 212 -17.82 14.60 13.01
N THR A 213 -17.00 15.26 12.21
CA THR A 213 -17.25 15.50 10.78
C THR A 213 -16.23 14.74 9.94
N ILE A 214 -16.62 14.30 8.75
CA ILE A 214 -15.72 13.62 7.80
C ILE A 214 -15.52 14.52 6.59
N HIS A 215 -14.28 14.57 6.12
CA HIS A 215 -13.87 15.40 5.01
C HIS A 215 -13.10 14.56 3.98
N LEU A 216 -13.25 14.91 2.70
CA LEU A 216 -12.44 14.41 1.60
C LEU A 216 -11.53 15.54 1.11
N TYR A 217 -10.23 15.28 1.07
CA TYR A 217 -9.23 16.16 0.49
C TYR A 217 -8.45 15.44 -0.60
N SER A 218 -8.27 16.09 -1.75
CA SER A 218 -7.53 15.55 -2.89
C SER A 218 -6.68 16.68 -3.48
N PRO A 219 -5.37 16.74 -3.20
CA PRO A 219 -4.55 17.87 -3.66
C PRO A 219 -4.40 17.97 -5.18
N SER A 220 -4.77 16.94 -5.94
CA SER A 220 -4.85 16.97 -7.40
C SER A 220 -6.22 17.44 -7.94
N SER A 221 -7.25 17.46 -7.10
CA SER A 221 -8.60 17.90 -7.46
C SER A 221 -8.98 19.25 -6.82
N THR A 222 -8.32 19.61 -5.73
CA THR A 222 -8.52 20.86 -4.98
C THR A 222 -7.23 21.68 -5.03
N SER A 223 -7.31 22.99 -4.77
CA SER A 223 -6.12 23.79 -4.54
C SER A 223 -5.35 23.25 -3.31
N ARG A 224 -4.01 23.17 -3.41
CA ARG A 224 -3.14 22.74 -2.30
C ARG A 224 -3.38 23.62 -1.07
N GLU A 225 -3.67 23.00 0.08
CA GLU A 225 -3.79 23.69 1.35
C GLU A 225 -2.67 23.27 2.31
N LEU A 226 -1.56 24.00 2.28
CA LEU A 226 -0.35 23.67 3.03
C LEU A 226 -0.61 23.52 4.55
N ALA A 227 -1.49 24.35 5.12
CA ALA A 227 -1.80 24.27 6.55
C ALA A 227 -2.46 22.95 6.94
N LEU A 228 -3.44 22.49 6.14
CA LEU A 228 -4.10 21.20 6.32
C LEU A 228 -3.12 20.05 6.10
N GLU A 229 -2.27 20.14 5.07
CA GLU A 229 -1.28 19.10 4.78
C GLU A 229 -0.28 18.93 5.93
N VAL A 230 0.20 20.04 6.51
CA VAL A 230 1.04 20.01 7.70
C VAL A 230 0.31 19.41 8.90
N GLU A 231 -0.98 19.75 9.11
CA GLU A 231 -1.80 19.17 10.18
C GLU A 231 -1.93 17.65 10.04
N LEU A 232 -2.28 17.16 8.84
CA LEU A 232 -2.48 15.73 8.57
C LEU A 232 -1.17 14.93 8.61
N GLN A 233 -0.07 15.51 8.09
CA GLN A 233 1.26 14.90 8.20
C GLN A 233 1.68 14.78 9.68
N ARG A 234 1.47 15.84 10.47
CA ARG A 234 1.75 15.81 11.91
C ARG A 234 0.89 14.77 12.65
N LEU A 235 -0.39 14.64 12.31
CA LEU A 235 -1.26 13.60 12.87
C LEU A 235 -0.69 12.20 12.62
N TYR A 236 -0.20 11.93 11.41
CA TYR A 236 0.46 10.66 11.07
C TYR A 236 1.77 10.46 11.82
N ASP A 237 2.63 11.47 11.87
CA ASP A 237 3.92 11.39 12.54
C ASP A 237 3.75 11.13 14.05
N CYS A 238 2.85 11.86 14.72
CA CYS A 238 2.54 11.65 16.14
C CYS A 238 1.99 10.24 16.40
N TRP A 239 1.05 9.75 15.57
CA TRP A 239 0.55 8.38 15.69
C TRP A 239 1.67 7.34 15.55
N ARG A 240 2.57 7.53 14.57
CA ARG A 240 3.70 6.64 14.30
C ARG A 240 4.68 6.63 15.47
N GLU A 241 5.04 7.80 15.99
CA GLU A 241 5.95 7.95 17.14
C GLU A 241 5.39 7.29 18.40
N GLU A 242 4.14 7.58 18.75
CA GLU A 242 3.49 6.95 19.90
C GLU A 242 3.45 5.43 19.78
N ARG A 243 3.13 4.93 18.58
CA ARG A 243 3.12 3.50 18.29
C ARG A 243 4.52 2.89 18.50
N ASN A 244 5.57 3.56 18.04
CA ASN A 244 6.95 3.10 18.22
C ASN A 244 7.37 3.10 19.70
N CYS A 245 6.94 4.09 20.48
CA CYS A 245 7.27 4.21 21.90
C CYS A 245 6.52 3.18 22.79
N LYS A 246 5.25 2.88 22.49
CA LYS A 246 4.40 1.99 23.30
C LYS A 246 4.86 0.52 23.35
N HIS A 247 5.69 0.09 22.40
CA HIS A 247 6.09 -1.32 22.26
C HIS A 247 7.53 -1.61 22.72
N GLY A 248 8.22 -0.65 23.35
CA GLY A 248 9.56 -0.86 23.91
C GLY A 248 10.58 -1.37 22.88
N THR A 249 11.41 -2.34 23.26
CA THR A 249 12.45 -2.95 22.40
C THR A 249 11.91 -3.92 21.34
N SER A 250 10.60 -4.21 21.31
CA SER A 250 10.00 -5.10 20.31
C SER A 250 9.90 -4.40 18.96
N SER A 251 10.67 -4.88 17.98
CA SER A 251 10.64 -4.39 16.60
C SER A 251 9.26 -4.66 16.00
N GLN A 252 8.47 -3.61 15.77
CA GLN A 252 7.28 -3.74 14.94
C GLN A 252 7.68 -3.74 13.47
N ALA A 253 7.07 -4.65 12.70
CA ALA A 253 7.28 -4.67 11.27
C ALA A 253 6.76 -3.39 10.65
N PHE A 254 7.68 -2.55 10.19
CA PHE A 254 7.36 -1.28 9.54
C PHE A 254 8.19 -1.18 8.27
N VAL A 255 7.50 -1.31 7.14
CA VAL A 255 8.15 -1.36 5.84
C VAL A 255 8.28 0.04 5.23
N THR A 256 7.34 0.95 5.55
CA THR A 256 7.18 2.25 4.87
C THR A 256 6.90 3.42 5.82
N VAL A 257 7.75 4.44 5.81
CA VAL A 257 7.52 5.74 6.48
C VAL A 257 6.94 6.72 5.48
N TYR A 258 5.68 7.13 5.65
CA TYR A 258 4.98 7.92 4.64
C TYR A 258 5.28 9.43 4.72
N ASP A 259 5.68 9.98 3.57
CA ASP A 259 5.40 11.36 3.18
C ASP A 259 4.05 11.36 2.44
N LEU A 260 2.99 11.74 3.15
CA LEU A 260 1.60 11.59 2.70
C LEU A 260 1.34 12.34 1.40
N PHE A 261 1.96 13.51 1.21
CA PHE A 261 1.65 14.44 0.12
C PHE A 261 2.68 14.43 -1.02
N SER A 262 3.60 13.46 -1.02
CA SER A 262 4.63 13.26 -2.05
C SER A 262 4.07 12.93 -3.44
N HIS A 263 2.90 12.28 -3.51
CA HIS A 263 2.26 11.86 -4.75
C HIS A 263 0.77 12.27 -4.78
N PRO A 264 0.47 13.58 -4.92
CA PRO A 264 -0.89 14.12 -4.86
C PRO A 264 -1.79 13.68 -6.03
N ASP A 265 -1.18 13.25 -7.13
CA ASP A 265 -1.84 12.70 -8.32
C ASP A 265 -2.29 11.23 -8.15
N LYS A 266 -1.79 10.55 -7.11
CA LYS A 266 -2.06 9.13 -6.82
C LYS A 266 -2.78 8.91 -5.50
N THR A 267 -3.03 9.98 -4.74
CA THR A 267 -3.61 9.90 -3.39
C THR A 267 -4.77 10.87 -3.19
N CYS A 268 -5.76 10.42 -2.43
CA CYS A 268 -6.73 11.28 -1.76
C CYS A 268 -6.91 10.84 -0.30
N PHE A 269 -7.48 11.71 0.52
CA PHE A 269 -7.47 11.58 1.96
C PHE A 269 -8.88 11.75 2.52
N LEU A 270 -9.32 10.78 3.30
CA LEU A 270 -10.46 10.92 4.20
C LEU A 270 -9.92 11.27 5.58
N TYR A 271 -10.45 12.30 6.22
CA TYR A 271 -10.06 12.64 7.58
C TYR A 271 -11.26 13.08 8.41
N THR A 272 -11.11 12.97 9.73
CA THR A 272 -12.16 13.38 10.68
C THR A 272 -11.71 14.61 11.46
N LYS A 273 -12.63 15.54 11.68
CA LYS A 273 -12.46 16.67 12.60
C LYS A 273 -13.36 16.51 13.82
N ASP A 274 -12.84 16.87 14.98
CA ASP A 274 -13.64 16.95 16.21
C ASP A 274 -14.48 18.24 16.28
N ARG A 275 -15.16 18.44 17.41
CA ARG A 275 -16.00 19.63 17.67
C ARG A 275 -15.22 20.94 17.69
N ASN A 276 -13.91 20.88 17.92
CA ASN A 276 -13.02 22.04 17.92
C ASN A 276 -12.44 22.31 16.52
N GLY A 277 -12.76 21.47 15.53
CA GLY A 277 -12.26 21.57 14.17
C GLY A 277 -10.87 20.96 13.97
N CYS A 278 -10.32 20.26 14.97
CA CYS A 278 -9.00 19.64 14.90
C CYS A 278 -9.07 18.25 14.25
N ALA A 279 -8.14 17.95 13.33
CA ALA A 279 -8.04 16.63 12.72
C ALA A 279 -7.64 15.57 13.76
N ASN A 280 -8.41 14.49 13.84
CA ASN A 280 -8.19 13.41 14.81
C ASN A 280 -8.20 12.00 14.21
N GLY A 281 -8.37 11.89 12.89
CA GLY A 281 -8.30 10.62 12.17
C GLY A 281 -7.99 10.87 10.71
N LEU A 282 -7.27 9.94 10.09
CA LEU A 282 -6.81 10.03 8.70
C LEU A 282 -6.83 8.64 8.05
N ALA A 283 -7.34 8.58 6.83
CA ALA A 283 -7.23 7.44 5.95
C ALA A 283 -6.79 7.89 4.55
N THR A 284 -5.68 7.36 4.07
CA THR A 284 -5.19 7.61 2.70
C THR A 284 -5.71 6.55 1.76
N LEU A 285 -6.28 7.00 0.64
CA LEU A 285 -6.71 6.19 -0.48
C LEU A 285 -5.72 6.41 -1.63
N ARG A 286 -4.89 5.40 -1.90
CA ARG A 286 -3.95 5.41 -3.03
C ARG A 286 -4.52 4.62 -4.20
N SER A 287 -4.53 5.20 -5.39
CA SER A 287 -5.04 4.52 -6.59
C SER A 287 -4.20 3.29 -6.95
N LEU A 288 -4.88 2.24 -7.41
CA LEU A 288 -4.32 0.97 -7.87
C LEU A 288 -4.69 0.76 -9.33
N GLY A 289 -3.68 0.82 -10.20
CA GLY A 289 -3.85 0.70 -11.64
C GLY A 289 -4.32 -0.67 -12.09
N ALA A 290 -3.68 -1.73 -11.61
CA ALA A 290 -3.91 -3.09 -12.09
C ALA A 290 -5.33 -3.62 -11.84
N ASN A 291 -6.00 -3.09 -10.80
CA ASN A 291 -7.32 -3.57 -10.37
C ASN A 291 -8.42 -2.51 -10.51
N GLY A 292 -8.08 -1.26 -10.88
CA GLY A 292 -9.07 -0.17 -10.94
C GLY A 292 -9.70 0.14 -9.58
N GLY A 293 -8.87 0.31 -8.54
CA GLY A 293 -9.36 0.46 -7.16
C GLY A 293 -8.44 1.27 -6.26
N PHE A 294 -8.57 1.09 -4.95
CA PHE A 294 -7.77 1.82 -3.97
C PHE A 294 -7.14 0.91 -2.91
N HIS A 295 -5.96 1.30 -2.45
CA HIS A 295 -5.35 0.81 -1.22
C HIS A 295 -5.59 1.80 -0.08
N LEU A 296 -6.12 1.30 1.04
CA LEU A 296 -6.42 2.08 2.23
C LEU A 296 -5.30 1.96 3.27
N ASP A 297 -4.28 2.82 3.17
CA ASP A 297 -3.18 2.88 4.14
C ASP A 297 -2.40 4.21 3.97
N PRO A 298 -2.05 4.92 5.06
CA PRO A 298 -2.39 4.62 6.45
C PRO A 298 -3.88 4.84 6.76
N CYS A 299 -4.41 4.13 7.77
CA CYS A 299 -5.75 4.36 8.34
C CYS A 299 -5.64 4.42 9.86
N ILE A 300 -5.61 5.64 10.40
CA ILE A 300 -5.16 5.95 11.76
C ILE A 300 -6.14 6.87 12.48
N ALA A 301 -6.04 6.88 13.81
CA ALA A 301 -6.74 7.78 14.69
C ALA A 301 -5.74 8.32 15.72
N SER A 302 -5.88 9.59 16.12
CA SER A 302 -5.07 10.13 17.21
C SER A 302 -5.33 9.37 18.51
N SER A 303 -4.41 9.45 19.46
CA SER A 303 -4.59 8.87 20.79
C SER A 303 -5.72 9.50 21.59
N SER A 304 -6.04 10.77 21.29
CA SER A 304 -7.18 11.50 21.84
C SER A 304 -8.51 11.22 21.13
N ALA A 305 -8.49 10.54 19.99
CA ALA A 305 -9.69 10.29 19.21
C ALA A 305 -10.63 9.30 19.93
N PRO A 306 -11.95 9.49 19.83
CA PRO A 306 -12.91 8.50 20.32
C PRO A 306 -12.68 7.13 19.67
N ARG A 307 -12.96 6.06 20.43
CA ARG A 307 -12.87 4.70 19.91
C ARG A 307 -13.77 4.54 18.68
N GLY A 308 -13.23 3.94 17.63
CA GLY A 308 -13.98 3.62 16.40
C GLY A 308 -13.77 4.61 15.25
N VAL A 309 -12.92 5.63 15.39
CA VAL A 309 -12.60 6.56 14.28
C VAL A 309 -11.97 5.82 13.08
N SER A 310 -11.06 4.88 13.28
CA SER A 310 -10.53 4.06 12.16
C SER A 310 -11.62 3.20 11.51
N ASP A 311 -12.52 2.60 12.30
CA ASP A 311 -13.67 1.85 11.76
C ASP A 311 -14.59 2.79 10.94
N LEU A 312 -14.82 4.02 11.41
CA LEU A 312 -15.58 5.05 10.71
C LEU A 312 -14.95 5.42 9.35
N LEU A 313 -13.63 5.62 9.31
CA LEU A 313 -12.91 5.96 8.07
C LEU A 313 -12.96 4.83 7.04
N VAL A 314 -12.83 3.56 7.48
CA VAL A 314 -12.98 2.40 6.57
C VAL A 314 -14.40 2.34 6.02
N ILE A 315 -15.42 2.53 6.87
CA ILE A 315 -16.83 2.55 6.41
C ILE A 315 -17.09 3.71 5.47
N ALA A 316 -16.50 4.89 5.70
CA ALA A 316 -16.59 6.04 4.81
C ALA A 316 -15.98 5.73 3.44
N ALA A 317 -14.78 5.16 3.40
CA ALA A 317 -14.13 4.71 2.16
C ALA A 317 -15.00 3.69 1.41
N MET A 318 -15.53 2.68 2.11
CA MET A 318 -16.40 1.67 1.48
C MET A 318 -17.66 2.29 0.89
N LYS A 319 -18.34 3.19 1.61
CA LYS A 319 -19.53 3.88 1.11
C LYS A 319 -19.24 4.72 -0.12
N LEU A 320 -18.15 5.49 -0.07
CA LEU A 320 -17.70 6.34 -1.16
C LEU A 320 -17.42 5.52 -2.43
N LEU A 321 -16.63 4.45 -2.31
CA LEU A 321 -16.31 3.57 -3.43
C LEU A 321 -17.51 2.79 -3.96
N SER A 322 -18.43 2.38 -3.07
CA SER A 322 -19.68 1.74 -3.51
C SER A 322 -20.54 2.67 -4.36
N ARG A 323 -20.53 3.98 -4.10
CA ARG A 323 -21.28 4.96 -4.91
C ARG A 323 -20.61 5.30 -6.23
N THR A 324 -19.28 5.23 -6.31
CA THR A 324 -18.54 5.41 -7.56
C THR A 324 -18.53 4.15 -8.44
N GLY A 325 -19.10 3.03 -7.95
CA GLY A 325 -19.07 1.75 -8.66
C GLY A 325 -17.71 1.05 -8.64
N ILE A 326 -16.84 1.43 -7.69
CA ILE A 326 -15.51 0.83 -7.51
C ILE A 326 -15.64 -0.36 -6.55
N ASP A 327 -15.24 -1.54 -7.03
CA ASP A 327 -15.45 -2.81 -6.35
C ASP A 327 -14.19 -3.40 -5.68
N TYR A 328 -13.10 -2.62 -5.66
CA TYR A 328 -11.78 -3.07 -5.20
C TYR A 328 -11.19 -2.07 -4.17
N LEU A 329 -11.29 -2.44 -2.89
CA LEU A 329 -10.65 -1.72 -1.78
C LEU A 329 -9.71 -2.67 -1.04
N SER A 330 -8.40 -2.49 -1.22
CA SER A 330 -7.40 -3.25 -0.47
C SER A 330 -7.19 -2.66 0.92
N LEU A 331 -7.32 -3.50 1.94
CA LEU A 331 -6.98 -3.19 3.33
C LEU A 331 -5.50 -3.47 3.65
N GLY A 332 -4.75 -3.98 2.67
CA GLY A 332 -3.35 -4.35 2.82
C GLY A 332 -3.13 -5.84 3.10
N TYR A 333 -1.94 -6.14 3.60
CA TYR A 333 -1.43 -7.51 3.69
C TYR A 333 -1.70 -8.19 5.03
N GLU A 334 -2.04 -9.46 4.93
CA GLU A 334 -2.15 -10.41 6.04
C GLU A 334 -1.07 -11.50 5.84
N PRO A 335 0.07 -11.42 6.53
CA PRO A 335 1.07 -12.47 6.49
C PRO A 335 0.56 -13.73 7.20
N PHE A 336 0.97 -14.89 6.72
CA PHE A 336 0.68 -16.17 7.35
C PHE A 336 1.64 -16.42 8.53
N SER A 337 1.26 -17.30 9.46
CA SER A 337 2.16 -17.74 10.54
C SER A 337 3.33 -18.58 10.02
N ASP A 338 3.13 -19.19 8.86
CA ASP A 338 4.01 -20.15 8.21
C ASP A 338 4.17 -19.78 6.74
N LEU A 339 5.39 -19.90 6.21
CA LEU A 339 5.55 -19.89 4.76
C LEU A 339 4.86 -21.11 4.17
N GLN A 340 4.26 -20.91 3.02
CA GLN A 340 3.58 -21.92 2.24
C GLN A 340 4.22 -21.96 0.85
N GLU A 341 4.00 -23.05 0.11
CA GLU A 341 4.49 -23.20 -1.26
C GLU A 341 5.98 -22.87 -1.44
N ILE A 342 6.84 -23.38 -0.56
CA ILE A 342 8.29 -23.21 -0.69
C ILE A 342 8.78 -23.98 -1.93
N ARG A 343 9.24 -23.26 -2.96
CA ARG A 343 9.79 -23.81 -4.21
C ARG A 343 11.21 -23.31 -4.45
N GLY A 344 11.99 -24.05 -5.23
CA GLY A 344 13.36 -23.68 -5.62
C GLY A 344 14.41 -23.82 -4.50
N GLN A 345 14.13 -24.62 -3.47
CA GLN A 345 15.07 -24.93 -2.38
C GLN A 345 15.11 -26.43 -2.09
N SER A 346 16.24 -26.93 -1.58
CA SER A 346 16.34 -28.31 -1.06
C SER A 346 15.63 -28.44 0.30
N GLY A 347 15.32 -29.67 0.73
CA GLY A 347 14.55 -29.91 1.96
C GLY A 347 15.14 -29.27 3.23
N ILE A 348 16.47 -29.26 3.37
CA ILE A 348 17.16 -28.64 4.51
C ILE A 348 17.06 -27.11 4.45
N GLN A 349 17.22 -26.53 3.25
CA GLN A 349 17.09 -25.08 3.05
C GLN A 349 15.67 -24.62 3.34
N ALA A 350 14.65 -25.34 2.86
CA ALA A 350 13.25 -25.05 3.12
C ALA A 350 12.95 -25.08 4.63
N TRP A 351 13.46 -26.08 5.35
CA TRP A 351 13.32 -26.17 6.81
C TRP A 351 13.96 -24.98 7.55
N LEU A 352 15.19 -24.60 7.16
CA LEU A 352 15.87 -23.42 7.74
C LEU A 352 15.10 -22.13 7.48
N THR A 353 14.64 -21.94 6.24
CA THR A 353 13.84 -20.79 5.83
C THR A 353 12.54 -20.71 6.64
N GLN A 354 11.82 -21.83 6.79
CA GLN A 354 10.62 -21.92 7.61
C GLN A 354 10.88 -21.54 9.06
N LYS A 355 11.92 -22.13 9.67
CA LYS A 355 12.28 -21.88 11.07
C LYS A 355 12.63 -20.42 11.29
N GLY A 356 13.34 -19.81 10.34
CA GLY A 356 13.63 -18.38 10.39
C GLY A 356 12.38 -17.52 10.28
N TYR A 357 11.53 -17.78 9.29
CA TYR A 357 10.29 -17.04 9.12
C TYR A 357 9.39 -17.07 10.37
N ARG A 358 9.24 -18.26 11.00
CA ARG A 358 8.48 -18.39 12.25
C ARG A 358 9.04 -17.50 13.37
N ARG A 359 10.36 -17.46 13.53
CA ARG A 359 11.00 -16.58 14.54
C ARG A 359 10.73 -15.11 14.27
N VAL A 360 10.77 -14.71 13.00
CA VAL A 360 10.39 -13.36 12.58
C VAL A 360 8.93 -13.07 12.92
N MET A 361 8.00 -13.95 12.55
CA MET A 361 6.58 -13.76 12.81
C MET A 361 6.24 -13.76 14.31
N GLN A 362 6.97 -14.53 15.13
CA GLN A 362 6.83 -14.49 16.61
C GLN A 362 7.31 -13.18 17.23
N ALA A 363 8.28 -12.51 16.60
CA ALA A 363 8.82 -11.24 17.08
C ALA A 363 7.99 -10.02 16.63
N VAL A 364 7.17 -10.17 15.58
CA VAL A 364 6.29 -9.12 15.07
C VAL A 364 4.91 -9.25 15.71
N PRO A 365 4.37 -8.19 16.34
CA PRO A 365 2.99 -8.18 16.81
C PRO A 365 2.05 -8.05 15.59
N VAL A 366 1.82 -9.16 14.89
CA VAL A 366 0.81 -9.28 13.82
C VAL A 366 -0.58 -9.60 14.42
N ASP A 367 -0.60 -10.01 15.69
CA ASP A 367 -1.82 -10.41 16.40
C ASP A 367 -2.91 -9.35 16.33
N GLY A 368 -4.10 -9.78 15.91
CA GLY A 368 -5.28 -8.92 15.81
C GLY A 368 -5.46 -8.18 14.47
N LYS A 369 -4.46 -8.11 13.58
CA LYS A 369 -4.60 -7.48 12.25
C LYS A 369 -5.62 -8.23 11.37
N ALA A 370 -5.51 -9.56 11.32
CA ALA A 370 -6.48 -10.41 10.62
C ALA A 370 -7.90 -10.27 11.20
N ALA A 371 -8.02 -10.29 12.53
CA ALA A 371 -9.31 -10.09 13.21
C ALA A 371 -9.91 -8.71 12.93
N TYR A 372 -9.07 -7.67 12.86
CA TYR A 372 -9.49 -6.31 12.49
C TYR A 372 -10.02 -6.27 11.05
N PHE A 373 -9.29 -6.81 10.07
CA PHE A 373 -9.74 -6.87 8.68
C PHE A 373 -11.03 -7.68 8.51
N ASN A 374 -11.18 -8.79 9.23
CA ASN A 374 -12.36 -9.64 9.17
C ASN A 374 -13.66 -8.91 9.60
N LYS A 375 -13.57 -7.83 10.39
CA LYS A 375 -14.74 -6.99 10.73
C LYS A 375 -15.41 -6.40 9.48
N PHE A 376 -14.63 -6.09 8.45
CA PHE A 376 -15.08 -5.44 7.23
C PHE A 376 -15.52 -6.43 6.14
N ARG A 377 -15.47 -7.74 6.41
CA ARG A 377 -15.91 -8.80 5.50
C ARG A 377 -15.22 -8.70 4.13
N PRO A 378 -13.90 -8.87 4.07
CA PRO A 378 -13.19 -8.96 2.79
C PRO A 378 -13.77 -10.09 1.92
N ASP A 379 -13.69 -9.89 0.61
CA ASP A 379 -14.10 -10.81 -0.44
C ASP A 379 -12.95 -11.75 -0.77
N ASP A 380 -13.03 -13.00 -0.28
CA ASP A 380 -11.97 -13.98 -0.47
C ASP A 380 -11.76 -14.36 -1.95
N SER A 381 -12.76 -14.19 -2.83
CA SER A 381 -12.61 -14.45 -4.27
C SER A 381 -11.77 -13.40 -4.99
N LYS A 382 -11.63 -12.21 -4.41
CA LYS A 382 -10.75 -11.15 -4.91
C LYS A 382 -9.36 -11.20 -4.27
N SER A 383 -9.17 -11.99 -3.20
CA SER A 383 -7.89 -12.10 -2.49
C SER A 383 -6.77 -12.57 -3.42
N SER A 384 -5.59 -11.97 -3.26
CA SER A 384 -4.39 -12.33 -4.03
C SER A 384 -3.31 -12.87 -3.10
N ASP A 385 -2.66 -13.96 -3.50
CA ASP A 385 -1.53 -14.51 -2.77
C ASP A 385 -0.26 -13.68 -3.01
N LEU A 386 0.56 -13.57 -1.96
CA LEU A 386 1.77 -12.77 -1.94
C LEU A 386 3.00 -13.63 -1.72
N TYR A 387 4.02 -13.39 -2.54
CA TYR A 387 5.22 -14.19 -2.55
C TYR A 387 6.47 -13.34 -2.27
N ILE A 388 7.48 -13.99 -1.70
CA ILE A 388 8.88 -13.54 -1.70
C ILE A 388 9.58 -14.34 -2.79
N ALA A 389 10.41 -13.69 -3.61
CA ALA A 389 11.23 -14.36 -4.61
C ALA A 389 12.71 -13.96 -4.50
N ILE A 390 13.61 -14.94 -4.56
CA ILE A 390 15.05 -14.74 -4.47
C ILE A 390 15.73 -15.60 -5.54
N PRO A 391 16.65 -15.05 -6.35
CA PRO A 391 17.44 -15.85 -7.27
C PRO A 391 18.13 -17.01 -6.55
N SER A 392 18.04 -18.20 -7.15
CA SER A 392 18.65 -19.40 -6.57
C SER A 392 20.17 -19.32 -6.63
N GLY A 393 20.83 -19.70 -5.54
CA GLY A 393 22.29 -19.66 -5.41
C GLY A 393 22.75 -20.04 -4.01
N LEU A 394 24.05 -20.34 -3.86
CA LEU A 394 24.65 -20.87 -2.62
C LEU A 394 24.58 -19.91 -1.41
N PHE A 395 24.36 -18.60 -1.62
CA PHE A 395 24.51 -17.57 -0.58
C PHE A 395 23.29 -16.61 -0.46
N GLN A 396 22.15 -17.15 -0.02
CA GLN A 396 20.90 -16.40 0.21
C GLN A 396 20.84 -15.63 1.55
N VAL A 397 21.86 -15.77 2.40
CA VAL A 397 21.89 -15.16 3.75
C VAL A 397 21.77 -13.63 3.67
N GLN A 398 22.49 -13.00 2.73
CA GLN A 398 22.49 -11.54 2.60
C GLN A 398 21.12 -10.99 2.20
N GLN A 399 20.45 -11.60 1.22
CA GLN A 399 19.10 -11.21 0.80
C GLN A 399 18.10 -11.42 1.93
N SER A 400 18.22 -12.53 2.67
CA SER A 400 17.37 -12.82 3.83
C SER A 400 17.53 -11.75 4.92
N THR A 401 18.78 -11.40 5.28
CA THR A 401 19.08 -10.31 6.22
C THR A 401 18.55 -8.96 5.72
N ALA A 402 18.66 -8.69 4.41
CA ALA A 402 18.16 -7.45 3.82
C ALA A 402 16.63 -7.35 3.92
N LEU A 403 15.89 -8.43 3.62
CA LEU A 403 14.44 -8.51 3.75
C LEU A 403 13.99 -8.31 5.22
N MET A 404 14.73 -8.88 6.19
CA MET A 404 14.48 -8.65 7.61
C MET A 404 14.69 -7.19 8.03
N HIS A 405 15.79 -6.57 7.58
CA HIS A 405 16.06 -5.17 7.88
C HIS A 405 15.06 -4.20 7.23
N ILE A 406 14.50 -4.53 6.06
CA ILE A 406 13.41 -3.75 5.46
C ILE A 406 12.13 -3.82 6.29
N ALA A 407 11.85 -4.98 6.88
CA ALA A 407 10.75 -5.11 7.84
C ALA A 407 11.06 -4.48 9.22
N ASN A 408 12.15 -3.71 9.38
CA ASN A 408 12.59 -3.12 10.64
C ASN A 408 12.81 -4.12 11.80
N LEU A 409 13.22 -5.35 11.46
CA LEU A 409 13.46 -6.42 12.42
C LEU A 409 14.94 -6.47 12.83
N LYS A 410 15.20 -6.54 14.14
CA LYS A 410 16.56 -6.70 14.69
C LYS A 410 17.07 -8.14 14.54
N MET A 411 18.34 -8.28 14.13
CA MET A 411 19.03 -9.56 13.92
C MET A 411 19.32 -10.37 15.20
N SER A 412 19.28 -9.76 16.38
CA SER A 412 19.70 -10.40 17.64
C SER A 412 18.77 -11.52 18.12
N SER A 413 17.65 -11.79 17.43
CA SER A 413 16.69 -12.85 17.78
C SER A 413 17.02 -14.22 17.17
N PHE A 414 18.11 -14.37 16.42
CA PHE A 414 18.28 -15.52 15.52
C PHE A 414 19.33 -16.57 15.88
N PHE A 415 20.47 -16.21 16.46
CA PHE A 415 21.57 -17.15 16.68
C PHE A 415 21.80 -17.37 18.17
N SER A 416 21.14 -18.38 18.73
CA SER A 416 21.71 -19.08 19.87
C SER A 416 22.86 -19.96 19.36
N LEU A 417 24.01 -19.92 20.05
CA LEU A 417 25.18 -20.78 19.80
C LEU A 417 24.84 -22.29 19.77
N SER A 418 23.66 -22.69 20.26
CA SER A 418 23.14 -24.05 20.20
C SER A 418 22.76 -24.52 18.78
N ASP A 419 22.24 -23.64 17.91
CA ASP A 419 21.80 -24.03 16.55
C ASP A 419 22.99 -24.40 15.63
N VAL A 420 24.18 -23.85 15.89
CA VAL A 420 25.43 -24.18 15.18
C VAL A 420 26.01 -25.54 15.65
N ARG A 421 25.75 -25.95 16.91
CA ARG A 421 26.17 -27.27 17.42
C ARG A 421 25.36 -28.41 16.80
N THR A 422 24.04 -28.23 16.63
CA THR A 422 23.19 -29.23 15.95
C THR A 422 23.55 -29.46 14.47
N LEU A 423 24.18 -28.47 13.82
CA LEU A 423 24.72 -28.62 12.46
C LEU A 423 26.02 -29.44 12.42
N ARG A 424 26.76 -29.51 13.54
CA ARG A 424 28.00 -30.28 13.67
C ARG A 424 27.74 -31.76 13.98
N GLU A 425 26.62 -32.05 14.63
CA GLU A 425 26.20 -33.40 15.02
C GLU A 425 25.45 -34.17 13.92
N ARG A 426 24.96 -33.49 12.86
CA ARG A 426 24.26 -34.12 11.72
C ARG A 426 25.12 -34.24 10.45
N ARG A 427 26.42 -34.53 10.57
CA ARG A 427 27.17 -35.08 9.43
C ARG A 427 26.91 -36.59 9.37
N PRO A 428 26.52 -37.16 8.23
CA PRO A 428 26.52 -38.61 8.08
C PRO A 428 27.97 -39.09 8.20
N GLU A 429 28.17 -40.08 9.04
CA GLU A 429 29.41 -40.81 9.20
C GLU A 429 29.78 -41.38 7.82
N LYS A 430 30.90 -40.91 7.29
CA LYS A 430 31.43 -41.36 6.01
C LYS A 430 32.02 -42.74 6.28
N ASP A 431 31.40 -43.78 5.73
CA ASP A 431 31.93 -45.14 5.71
C ASP A 431 33.42 -45.10 5.34
N ARG A 432 34.26 -45.28 6.35
CA ARG A 432 35.64 -45.69 6.19
C ARG A 432 35.60 -47.20 6.29
N GLY A 433 35.87 -47.86 5.18
CA GLY A 433 36.10 -49.30 5.17
C GLY A 433 37.29 -49.68 6.04
N SER A 434 37.22 -50.90 6.56
CA SER A 434 38.29 -51.76 7.05
C SER A 434 37.72 -53.17 6.93
N GLU A 435 38.09 -53.87 5.86
CA GLU A 435 39.02 -55.02 5.85
C GLU A 435 38.26 -56.35 5.86
#